data_AF-A0A2D6X4N5-F1
#
_entry.id   AF-A0A2D6X4N5-F1
#
_cell.length_a   1.000
_cell.length_b   1.000
_cell.length_c   1.000
_cell.angle_alpha   90.00
_cell.angle_beta   90.00
_cell.angle_gamma   90.00
#
_symmetry.space_group_name_H-M   'P 1'
#
loop_
_entity.id
_entity.type
_entity.pdbx_description
1 polymer ?
#
loop_
_entity_poly.entity_id
_entity_poly.type
_entity_poly.pdbx_seq_one_letter_code
_entity_poly.pdbx_strand_id
1 'polypeptide(L)'
;MCKVVNLYKEPYDIYIGRAGKGKSGYFGNPISKNKRCPICNVIHVEKGSTLDCYKIYLDQRISHDKAFKEEVKQLRGKRLGCFCKPKSCHGDFLAKACLELWK
;
A
#
# COMPACT_ATOMS: atom_id res chain seq x y z
N MET A 1 13.96 9.98 0.90
CA MET A 1 13.65 8.55 1.17
C MET A 1 12.14 8.38 1.12
N CYS A 2 11.60 7.33 0.47
CA CYS A 2 10.17 6.99 0.56
C CYS A 2 9.99 6.13 1.82
N LYS A 3 9.33 6.65 2.87
CA LYS A 3 9.26 6.00 4.20
C LYS A 3 7.81 5.87 4.65
N VAL A 4 7.44 4.71 5.19
CA VAL A 4 6.15 4.52 5.85
C VAL A 4 6.22 4.92 7.31
N VAL A 5 5.25 5.68 7.79
CA VAL A 5 5.13 6.13 9.18
C VAL A 5 3.76 5.77 9.76
N ASN A 6 3.68 5.64 11.08
CA ASN A 6 2.39 5.53 11.74
C ASN A 6 1.71 6.90 11.74
N LEU A 7 0.57 7.01 11.06
CA LEU A 7 -0.15 8.27 10.88
C LEU A 7 -0.67 8.92 12.19
N TYR A 8 -0.74 8.15 13.28
CA TYR A 8 -1.14 8.64 14.60
C TYR A 8 0.06 9.04 15.49
N LYS A 9 1.29 8.79 15.03
CA LYS A 9 2.51 8.98 15.84
C LYS A 9 3.49 9.95 15.22
N GLU A 10 3.52 10.05 13.89
CA GLU A 10 4.42 10.92 13.15
C GLU A 10 3.63 11.67 12.06
N PRO A 11 4.04 12.90 11.69
CA PRO A 11 3.43 13.57 10.54
C PRO A 11 3.75 12.82 9.25
N TYR A 12 2.82 12.88 8.30
CA TYR A 12 2.91 12.23 7.00
C TYR A 12 2.51 13.20 5.89
N ASP A 13 2.96 12.93 4.66
CA ASP A 13 2.68 13.78 3.51
C ASP A 13 1.55 13.18 2.66
N ILE A 14 1.54 11.85 2.50
CA ILE A 14 0.56 11.12 1.68
C ILE A 14 -0.12 10.04 2.52
N TYR A 15 -1.45 10.03 2.56
CA TYR A 15 -2.21 8.94 3.16
C TYR A 15 -2.26 7.74 2.21
N ILE A 16 -1.89 6.56 2.70
CA ILE A 16 -1.85 5.32 1.91
C ILE A 16 -2.75 4.21 2.47
N GLY A 17 -3.57 4.51 3.49
CA GLY A 17 -4.54 3.54 4.02
C GLY A 17 -5.70 3.28 3.06
N ARG A 18 -6.66 2.45 3.49
CA ARG A 18 -7.86 2.13 2.69
C ARG A 18 -8.82 3.31 2.57
N ALA A 19 -9.73 3.22 1.61
CA ALA A 19 -10.80 4.18 1.41
C ALA A 19 -11.75 4.22 2.62
N GLY A 20 -12.37 5.38 2.85
CA GLY A 20 -13.31 5.61 3.94
C GLY A 20 -12.99 6.88 4.72
N LYS A 21 -13.98 7.41 5.47
CA LYS A 21 -13.84 8.64 6.27
C LYS A 21 -13.27 9.83 5.46
N GLY A 22 -13.74 10.01 4.23
CA GLY A 22 -13.27 11.07 3.33
C GLY A 22 -11.89 10.84 2.69
N LYS A 23 -11.29 9.65 2.83
CA LYS A 23 -10.05 9.27 2.12
C LYS A 23 -10.38 8.38 0.92
N SER A 24 -9.72 8.66 -0.22
CA SER A 24 -9.90 7.89 -1.46
C SER A 24 -9.33 6.47 -1.37
N GLY A 25 -8.28 6.29 -0.56
CA GLY A 25 -7.58 5.01 -0.45
C GLY A 25 -6.85 4.57 -1.72
N TYR A 26 -6.43 5.52 -2.56
CA TYR A 26 -5.83 5.28 -3.87
C TYR A 26 -4.63 4.30 -3.85
N PHE A 27 -3.81 4.38 -2.79
CA PHE A 27 -2.66 3.50 -2.53
C PHE A 27 -2.95 2.38 -1.51
N GLY A 28 -4.21 2.26 -1.07
CA GLY A 28 -4.63 1.27 -0.09
C GLY A 28 -4.53 -0.15 -0.63
N ASN A 29 -4.36 -1.11 0.28
CA ASN A 29 -4.54 -2.53 -0.06
C ASN A 29 -6.02 -2.80 -0.37
N PRO A 30 -6.42 -3.28 -1.56
CA PRO A 30 -7.82 -3.60 -1.87
C PRO A 30 -8.29 -4.90 -1.22
N ILE A 31 -7.38 -5.79 -0.82
CA ILE A 31 -7.67 -7.14 -0.34
C ILE A 31 -8.09 -7.09 1.13
N SER A 32 -9.38 -7.22 1.41
CA SER A 32 -9.91 -7.10 2.77
C SER A 32 -9.87 -8.43 3.51
N LYS A 33 -9.58 -8.38 4.81
CA LYS A 33 -9.78 -9.52 5.69
C LYS A 33 -11.26 -9.92 5.73
N ASN A 34 -11.54 -11.18 6.05
CA ASN A 34 -12.90 -11.72 6.19
C ASN A 34 -13.75 -11.56 4.91
N LYS A 35 -13.10 -11.38 3.76
CA LYS A 35 -13.70 -11.39 2.43
C LYS A 35 -12.88 -12.32 1.54
N ARG A 36 -13.51 -12.82 0.48
CA ARG A 36 -12.82 -13.62 -0.55
C ARG A 36 -11.74 -12.76 -1.22
N CYS A 37 -10.50 -13.22 -1.20
CA CYS A 37 -9.38 -12.52 -1.82
C CYS A 37 -9.52 -12.56 -3.35
N PRO A 38 -9.43 -11.41 -4.05
CA PRO A 38 -9.52 -11.39 -5.51
C PRO A 38 -8.28 -11.95 -6.21
N ILE A 39 -7.17 -12.17 -5.48
CA ILE A 39 -5.91 -12.68 -6.03
C ILE A 39 -5.79 -14.20 -5.92
N CYS A 40 -5.99 -14.75 -4.72
CA CYS A 40 -5.79 -16.18 -4.46
C CYS A 40 -7.09 -16.94 -4.17
N ASN A 41 -8.24 -16.27 -4.18
CA ASN A 41 -9.53 -16.88 -3.90
C ASN A 41 -9.60 -17.56 -2.51
N VAL A 42 -8.89 -17.06 -1.49
CA VAL A 42 -8.96 -17.55 -0.09
C VAL A 42 -9.49 -16.43 0.83
N ILE A 43 -10.10 -16.79 1.96
CA ILE A 43 -10.49 -15.83 3.00
C ILE A 43 -9.32 -15.65 3.97
N HIS A 44 -8.76 -14.45 3.99
CA HIS A 44 -7.68 -14.07 4.90
C HIS A 44 -8.25 -13.65 6.27
N VAL A 45 -7.94 -14.40 7.33
CA VAL A 45 -8.41 -14.13 8.70
C VAL A 45 -7.31 -13.62 9.63
N GLU A 46 -6.04 -13.90 9.33
CA GLU A 46 -4.91 -13.48 10.17
C GLU A 46 -4.43 -12.07 9.87
N LYS A 47 -3.83 -11.41 10.88
CA LYS A 47 -3.18 -10.10 10.66
C LYS A 47 -1.97 -10.29 9.72
N GLY A 48 -1.82 -9.41 8.73
CA GLY A 48 -0.72 -9.51 7.76
C GLY A 48 -0.91 -10.55 6.65
N SER A 49 -1.85 -11.48 6.77
CA SER A 49 -2.05 -12.56 5.77
C SER A 49 -2.46 -12.08 4.36
N THR A 50 -2.80 -10.79 4.20
CA THR A 50 -3.13 -10.19 2.88
C THR A 50 -1.92 -9.62 2.14
N LEU A 51 -0.74 -9.59 2.77
CA LEU A 51 0.43 -8.86 2.25
C LEU A 51 1.04 -9.49 1.01
N ASP A 52 1.14 -10.82 0.94
CA ASP A 52 1.68 -11.50 -0.24
C ASP A 52 0.79 -11.27 -1.46
N CYS A 53 -0.53 -11.38 -1.27
CA CYS A 53 -1.49 -11.07 -2.33
C CYS A 53 -1.48 -9.57 -2.68
N TYR A 54 -1.24 -8.68 -1.71
CA TYR A 54 -1.08 -7.26 -2.00
C TYR A 54 0.17 -6.99 -2.84
N LYS A 55 1.29 -7.67 -2.56
CA LYS A 55 2.50 -7.55 -3.38
C LYS A 55 2.21 -7.93 -4.83
N ILE A 56 1.52 -9.06 -5.05
CA ILE A 56 1.11 -9.49 -6.40
C ILE A 56 0.22 -8.43 -7.07
N TYR A 57 -0.79 -7.93 -6.36
CA TYR A 57 -1.66 -6.86 -6.84
C TYR A 57 -0.87 -5.60 -7.21
N LEU A 58 0.08 -5.19 -6.37
CA LEU A 58 0.89 -3.99 -6.58
C LEU A 58 1.76 -4.15 -7.84
N ASP A 59 2.45 -5.28 -7.97
CA ASP A 59 3.31 -5.59 -9.13
C ASP A 59 2.49 -5.61 -10.43
N GLN A 60 1.30 -6.21 -10.40
CA GLN A 60 0.36 -6.24 -11.53
C GLN A 60 -0.14 -4.83 -11.87
N ARG A 61 -0.58 -4.05 -10.89
CA ARG A 61 -1.10 -2.70 -11.12
C ARG A 61 -0.03 -1.78 -11.68
N ILE A 62 1.19 -1.81 -11.15
CA ILE A 62 2.33 -1.03 -11.68
C ILE A 62 2.63 -1.41 -13.14
N SER A 63 2.51 -2.69 -13.49
CA SER A 63 2.79 -3.16 -14.86
C SER A 63 1.74 -2.74 -15.89
N HIS A 64 0.46 -2.67 -15.49
CA HIS A 64 -0.65 -2.45 -16.42
C HIS A 64 -1.27 -1.04 -16.35
N ASP A 65 -1.13 -0.33 -15.24
CA ASP A 65 -1.69 1.01 -15.03
C ASP A 65 -0.55 2.04 -15.02
N LYS A 66 -0.29 2.63 -16.18
CA LYS A 66 0.77 3.64 -16.36
C LYS A 66 0.55 4.87 -15.48
N ALA A 67 -0.69 5.30 -15.28
CA ALA A 67 -0.99 6.45 -14.43
C ALA A 67 -0.65 6.14 -12.97
N PHE A 68 -1.07 4.98 -12.46
CA PHE A 68 -0.71 4.54 -11.11
C PHE A 68 0.80 4.38 -10.96
N LYS A 69 1.51 3.84 -11.95
CA LYS A 69 2.98 3.73 -11.93
C LYS A 69 3.65 5.10 -11.75
N GLU A 70 3.20 6.12 -12.48
CA GLU A 70 3.73 7.48 -12.33
C GLU A 70 3.40 8.08 -10.96
N GLU A 71 2.19 7.85 -10.43
CA GLU A 71 1.83 8.26 -9.07
C GLU A 71 2.72 7.60 -8.01
N VAL A 72 3.05 6.30 -8.18
CA VAL A 72 3.98 5.61 -7.28
C VAL A 72 5.39 6.20 -7.34
N LYS A 73 5.88 6.62 -8.52
CA LYS A 73 7.17 7.32 -8.64
C LYS A 73 7.17 8.64 -7.87
N GLN A 74 6.08 9.40 -7.92
CA GLN A 74 5.93 10.69 -7.24
C GLN A 74 5.95 10.58 -5.71
N LEU A 75 5.79 9.37 -5.15
CA LEU A 75 5.96 9.13 -3.71
C LEU A 75 7.41 9.28 -3.23
N ARG A 76 8.40 9.39 -4.14
CA ARG A 76 9.81 9.52 -3.78
C ARG A 76 10.02 10.75 -2.89
N GLY A 77 10.62 10.54 -1.72
CA GLY A 77 10.88 11.60 -0.76
C GLY A 77 9.70 11.96 0.14
N LYS A 78 8.54 11.30 -0.02
CA LYS A 78 7.36 11.50 0.83
C LYS A 78 7.34 10.53 2.01
N ARG A 79 6.70 10.97 3.10
CA ARG A 79 6.29 10.14 4.24
C ARG A 79 4.89 9.60 3.98
N LEU A 80 4.78 8.28 3.94
CA LEU A 80 3.54 7.56 3.66
C LEU A 80 2.84 7.20 4.97
N GLY A 81 1.71 7.81 5.23
CA GLY A 81 0.92 7.60 6.44
C GLY A 81 0.07 6.33 6.36
N CYS A 82 0.34 5.37 7.24
CA CYS A 82 -0.50 4.18 7.43
C CYS A 82 -0.65 3.84 8.91
N PHE A 83 -1.85 3.45 9.33
CA PHE A 83 -2.11 3.06 10.73
C PHE A 83 -1.52 1.69 11.11
N CYS A 84 -1.06 0.88 10.15
CA CYS A 84 -0.55 -0.47 10.43
C CYS A 84 0.80 -0.48 11.13
N LYS A 85 1.66 0.53 10.90
CA LYS A 85 2.97 0.61 11.54
C LYS A 85 2.82 0.69 13.07
N PRO A 86 3.69 0.05 13.87
CA PRO A 86 4.95 -0.60 13.49
C PRO A 86 4.81 -2.04 12.98
N LYS A 87 3.59 -2.60 12.91
CA LYS A 87 3.37 -3.95 12.38
C LYS A 87 3.60 -3.99 10.87
N SER A 88 3.65 -5.18 10.30
CA SER A 88 3.78 -5.40 8.85
C SER A 88 2.74 -4.57 8.09
N CYS A 89 3.19 -3.78 7.12
CA CYS A 89 2.38 -2.79 6.42
C CYS A 89 2.48 -2.99 4.91
N HIS A 90 1.35 -2.84 4.21
CA HIS A 90 1.34 -2.87 2.74
C HIS A 90 2.19 -1.74 2.15
N GLY A 91 2.25 -0.61 2.86
CA GLY A 91 3.08 0.53 2.50
C GLY A 91 4.56 0.22 2.37
N ASP A 92 5.06 -0.85 3.02
CA ASP A 92 6.47 -1.23 2.90
C ASP A 92 6.80 -1.70 1.47
N PHE A 93 5.89 -2.46 0.84
CA PHE A 93 6.01 -2.84 -0.56
C PHE A 93 5.87 -1.63 -1.49
N LEU A 94 4.95 -0.72 -1.17
CA LEU A 94 4.75 0.51 -1.94
C LEU A 94 5.99 1.41 -1.92
N ALA A 95 6.60 1.58 -0.75
CA ALA A 95 7.82 2.36 -0.57
C ALA A 95 9.00 1.72 -1.31
N LYS A 96 9.12 0.39 -1.26
CA LYS A 96 10.11 -0.36 -2.03
C LYS A 96 9.92 -0.18 -3.54
N ALA A 97 8.72 -0.41 -4.05
CA ALA A 97 8.39 -0.25 -5.47
C ALA A 97 8.65 1.19 -5.95
N CYS A 98 8.30 2.19 -5.13
CA CYS A 98 8.64 3.58 -5.39
C CYS A 98 10.15 3.76 -5.62
N LEU A 99 11.02 3.24 -4.75
CA LEU A 99 12.47 3.38 -4.90
C LEU A 99 13.02 2.61 -6.12
N GLU A 100 12.43 1.45 -6.45
CA GLU A 100 12.86 0.61 -7.58
C GLU A 100 12.53 1.24 -8.94
N LEU A 101 11.43 1.99 -9.04
CA LEU A 101 11.03 2.68 -10.28
C LEU A 101 11.95 3.86 -10.68
N TRP A 102 12.92 4.22 -9.82
CA TRP A 102 13.92 5.27 -10.06
C TRP A 102 15.35 4.73 -10.20
N LYS A 103 15.53 3.41 -10.16
CA LYS A 103 16.79 2.77 -10.54
C LYS A 103 16.87 2.66 -12.04
#